data_AF-A0A3D4FIM2-F1
#
_entry.id   AF-A0A3D4FIM2-F1
#
_cell.length_a   1.000
_cell.length_b   1.000
_cell.length_c   1.000
_cell.angle_alpha   90.00
_cell.angle_beta   90.00
_cell.angle_gamma   90.00
#
_symmetry.space_group_name_H-M   'P 1'
#
loop_
_entity.id
_entity.type
_entity.pdbx_description
1 polymer ?
#
loop_
_entity_poly.entity_id
_entity_poly.type
_entity_poly.pdbx_seq_one_letter_code
_entity_poly.pdbx_strand_id
1 'polypeptide(L)'
;MDYRIVNKNDKRYIEYISKEMQISSEQDVLDIIGSCMEHSCNYVMLHGEVFSEDFFNLRTGLAGTMLQKLINYNIRAAAIIANEEKIKGRFGEMVFEANKGNDFRVFKNVTEAENWLLS
;
A
#
# COMPACT_ATOMS: atom_id res chain seq x y z
N MET A 1 6.95 -10.70 -6.25
CA MET A 1 5.85 -10.79 -5.27
C MET A 1 4.61 -11.33 -5.95
N ASP A 2 3.91 -12.27 -5.32
CA ASP A 2 2.63 -12.76 -5.86
C ASP A 2 1.52 -11.72 -5.66
N TYR A 3 0.73 -11.53 -6.71
CA TYR A 3 -0.43 -10.64 -6.69
C TYR A 3 -1.56 -11.22 -7.54
N ARG A 4 -2.76 -10.70 -7.35
CA ARG A 4 -3.91 -10.95 -8.23
C ARG A 4 -4.50 -9.64 -8.72
N ILE A 5 -5.17 -9.71 -9.87
CA ILE A 5 -5.96 -8.60 -10.40
C ILE A 5 -7.41 -8.83 -10.01
N VAL A 6 -8.00 -7.88 -9.30
CA VAL A 6 -9.40 -7.91 -8.89
C VAL A 6 -10.20 -6.95 -9.76
N ASN A 7 -11.35 -7.40 -10.26
CA ASN A 7 -12.28 -6.57 -11.03
C ASN A 7 -13.54 -6.29 -10.19
N LYS A 8 -13.93 -5.03 -10.07
CA LYS A 8 -15.08 -4.58 -9.29
C LYS A 8 -15.68 -3.31 -9.89
N ASN A 9 -16.97 -3.33 -10.23
CA ASN A 9 -17.71 -2.18 -10.76
C ASN A 9 -16.99 -1.48 -11.93
N ASP A 10 -16.56 -2.25 -12.94
CA ASP A 10 -15.78 -1.80 -14.11
C ASP A 10 -14.41 -1.16 -13.82
N LYS A 11 -14.00 -1.14 -12.56
CA LYS A 11 -12.66 -0.78 -12.12
C LYS A 11 -11.87 -2.05 -11.75
N ARG A 12 -10.55 -1.93 -11.71
CA ARG A 12 -9.66 -3.01 -11.29
C ARG A 12 -8.55 -2.49 -10.40
N TYR A 13 -8.05 -3.36 -9.52
CA TYR A 13 -6.89 -3.09 -8.69
C TYR A 13 -6.00 -4.34 -8.59
N ILE A 14 -4.72 -4.11 -8.30
CA ILE A 14 -3.74 -5.15 -8.02
C ILE A 14 -3.73 -5.39 -6.51
N GLU A 15 -3.92 -6.63 -6.07
CA GLU A 15 -3.97 -7.01 -4.66
C GLU A 15 -2.80 -7.93 -4.29
N TYR A 16 -2.04 -7.53 -3.28
CA TYR A 16 -0.93 -8.28 -2.71
C TYR A 16 -1.31 -8.83 -1.33
N ILE A 17 -1.23 -10.15 -1.14
CA ILE A 17 -1.67 -10.87 0.08
C ILE A 17 -0.59 -11.84 0.62
N SER A 18 0.65 -11.79 0.12
CA SER A 18 1.67 -12.79 0.49
C SER A 18 2.54 -12.37 1.67
N LYS A 19 2.79 -13.32 2.59
CA LYS A 19 3.78 -13.19 3.67
C LYS A 19 5.19 -13.64 3.23
N GLU A 20 5.30 -14.37 2.13
CA GLU A 20 6.55 -14.99 1.70
C GLU A 20 7.52 -13.98 1.06
N MET A 21 6.99 -12.93 0.43
CA MET A 21 7.77 -11.81 -0.07
C MET A 21 7.22 -10.52 0.52
N GLN A 22 8.05 -9.80 1.25
CA GLN A 22 7.71 -8.54 1.90
C GLN A 22 8.40 -7.36 1.23
N ILE A 23 7.74 -6.20 1.26
CA ILE A 23 8.32 -4.92 0.91
C ILE A 23 9.35 -4.57 1.97
N SER A 24 10.62 -4.77 1.63
CA SER A 24 11.78 -4.59 2.53
C SER A 24 12.80 -3.61 1.98
N SER A 25 12.66 -3.24 0.71
CA SER A 25 13.58 -2.38 -0.01
C SER A 25 12.86 -1.44 -0.97
N GLU A 26 13.59 -0.46 -1.50
CA GLU A 26 13.11 0.39 -2.58
C GLU A 26 12.82 -0.41 -3.87
N GLN A 27 13.58 -1.47 -4.13
CA GLN A 27 13.38 -2.33 -5.30
C GLN A 27 12.01 -3.02 -5.25
N ASP A 28 11.58 -3.52 -4.08
CA ASP A 28 10.27 -4.14 -3.92
C ASP A 28 9.13 -3.15 -4.24
N VAL A 29 9.32 -1.87 -3.90
CA VAL A 29 8.37 -0.81 -4.25
C VAL A 29 8.35 -0.58 -5.76
N LEU A 30 9.52 -0.56 -6.41
CA LEU A 30 9.64 -0.43 -7.86
C LEU A 30 9.00 -1.61 -8.60
N ASP A 31 9.07 -2.82 -8.04
CA ASP A 31 8.44 -4.00 -8.60
C ASP A 31 6.89 -3.87 -8.56
N ILE A 32 6.33 -3.33 -7.47
CA ILE A 32 4.89 -3.02 -7.40
C ILE A 32 4.50 -2.02 -8.49
N ILE A 33 5.30 -0.97 -8.69
CA ILE A 33 5.09 0.02 -9.75
C ILE A 33 5.18 -0.64 -11.12
N GLY A 34 6.14 -1.55 -11.33
CA GLY A 34 6.28 -2.35 -12.54
C GLY A 34 5.00 -3.12 -12.88
N SER A 35 4.42 -3.83 -11.89
CA SER A 35 3.14 -4.52 -12.06
C SER A 35 2.00 -3.58 -12.43
N CYS A 36 1.95 -2.38 -11.83
CA CYS A 36 0.95 -1.36 -12.20
C CYS A 36 1.05 -0.95 -13.67
N MET A 37 2.28 -0.76 -14.16
CA MET A 37 2.54 -0.38 -15.55
C MET A 37 2.22 -1.53 -16.51
N GLU A 38 2.68 -2.75 -16.21
CA GLU A 38 2.40 -3.97 -16.98
C GLU A 38 0.91 -4.15 -17.19
N HIS A 39 0.13 -3.99 -16.12
CA HIS A 39 -1.31 -4.18 -16.17
C HIS A 39 -2.07 -2.93 -16.54
N SER A 40 -1.44 -1.76 -16.73
CA SER A 40 -2.14 -0.48 -16.91
C SER A 40 -3.21 -0.24 -15.83
N CYS A 41 -2.82 -0.41 -14.57
CA CYS A 41 -3.68 -0.32 -13.40
C CYS A 41 -2.97 0.44 -12.29
N ASN A 42 -3.51 1.60 -11.89
CA ASN A 42 -2.89 2.48 -10.89
C ASN A 42 -3.50 2.33 -9.48
N TYR A 43 -4.28 1.27 -9.24
CA TYR A 43 -4.92 1.00 -7.96
C TYR A 43 -4.29 -0.22 -7.33
N VAL A 44 -3.79 -0.09 -6.10
CA VAL A 44 -3.10 -1.17 -5.39
C VAL A 44 -3.72 -1.38 -4.01
N MET A 45 -3.92 -2.64 -3.64
CA MET A 45 -4.31 -3.05 -2.30
C MET A 45 -3.21 -3.91 -1.69
N LEU A 46 -2.78 -3.55 -0.48
CA LEU A 46 -1.63 -4.15 0.22
C LEU A 46 -2.10 -4.65 1.58
N HIS A 47 -2.03 -5.95 1.82
CA HIS A 47 -2.35 -6.51 3.13
C HIS A 47 -1.16 -6.36 4.08
N GLY A 48 -1.42 -6.22 5.38
CA GLY A 48 -0.41 -5.91 6.41
C GLY A 48 0.80 -6.85 6.39
N GLU A 49 0.60 -8.09 5.97
CA GLU A 49 1.59 -9.16 5.85
C GLU A 49 2.65 -8.88 4.79
N VAL A 50 2.33 -8.06 3.77
CA VAL A 50 3.26 -7.71 2.69
C VAL A 50 4.29 -6.67 3.14
N PHE A 51 4.09 -6.02 4.28
CA PHE A 51 5.04 -5.04 4.80
C PHE A 51 6.03 -5.71 5.76
N SER A 52 7.32 -5.48 5.54
CA SER A 52 8.36 -5.83 6.50
C SER A 52 8.28 -4.95 7.76
N GLU A 53 8.96 -5.34 8.84
CA GLU A 53 9.04 -4.51 10.05
C GLU A 53 9.73 -3.17 9.79
N ASP A 54 10.62 -3.10 8.79
CA ASP A 54 11.31 -1.87 8.40
C ASP A 54 10.36 -0.81 7.83
N PHE A 55 9.21 -1.22 7.26
CA PHE A 55 8.19 -0.29 6.81
C PHE A 55 7.58 0.49 7.98
N PHE A 56 7.37 -0.17 9.12
CA PHE A 56 6.79 0.44 10.31
C PHE A 56 7.82 1.27 11.09
N ASN A 57 9.11 0.99 10.92
CA ASN A 57 10.19 1.78 11.50
C ASN A 57 10.60 2.95 10.59
N LEU A 58 9.99 4.13 10.78
CA LEU A 58 10.26 5.30 9.92
C LEU A 58 11.72 5.78 9.87
N ARG A 59 12.62 5.31 10.74
CA ARG A 59 14.06 5.60 10.65
C ARG A 59 14.73 4.94 9.45
N THR A 60 14.16 3.85 8.93
CA THR A 60 14.66 3.15 7.74
C THR A 60 14.43 3.97 6.46
N GLY A 61 13.47 4.89 6.49
CA GLY A 61 13.04 5.66 5.33
C GLY A 61 12.13 4.89 4.36
N LEU A 62 11.90 3.57 4.57
CA LEU A 62 11.20 2.72 3.61
C LEU A 62 9.76 3.20 3.32
N ALA A 63 8.97 3.49 4.36
CA ALA A 63 7.63 4.02 4.18
C ALA A 63 7.60 5.38 3.47
N GLY A 64 8.55 6.26 3.78
CA GLY A 64 8.68 7.56 3.11
C GLY A 64 9.00 7.41 1.62
N THR A 65 9.97 6.56 1.29
CA THR A 65 10.34 6.22 -0.09
C THR A 65 9.14 5.64 -0.85
N MET A 66 8.39 4.72 -0.22
CA MET A 66 7.19 4.15 -0.82
C MET A 66 6.14 5.21 -1.14
N LEU A 67 5.76 6.03 -0.15
CA LEU A 67 4.77 7.10 -0.33
C LEU A 67 5.18 8.09 -1.43
N GLN A 68 6.44 8.52 -1.44
CA GLN A 68 6.94 9.43 -2.47
C GLN A 68 6.83 8.83 -3.87
N LYS A 69 7.18 7.55 -4.05
CA LYS A 69 7.06 6.91 -5.36
C LYS A 69 5.60 6.74 -5.77
N LEU A 70 4.71 6.33 -4.88
CA LEU A 70 3.28 6.23 -5.19
C LEU A 70 2.74 7.54 -5.77
N ILE A 71 3.11 8.67 -5.15
CA ILE A 71 2.78 10.02 -5.66
C ILE A 71 3.44 10.27 -7.03
N ASN A 72 4.74 10.05 -7.17
CA ASN A 72 5.47 10.32 -8.42
C ASN A 72 4.93 9.53 -9.62
N TYR A 73 4.41 8.33 -9.39
CA TYR A 73 3.85 7.45 -10.42
C TYR A 73 2.32 7.51 -10.52
N ASN A 74 1.66 8.41 -9.76
CA ASN A 74 0.20 8.54 -9.71
C ASN A 74 -0.52 7.22 -9.40
N ILE A 75 0.02 6.45 -8.45
CA ILE A 75 -0.56 5.20 -7.97
C ILE A 75 -1.31 5.48 -6.67
N ARG A 76 -2.57 5.10 -6.65
CA ARG A 76 -3.42 5.15 -5.47
C ARG A 76 -3.39 3.79 -4.78
N ALA A 77 -3.00 3.76 -3.51
CA ALA A 77 -2.80 2.54 -2.75
C ALA A 77 -3.58 2.53 -1.43
N ALA A 78 -4.18 1.38 -1.12
CA ALA A 78 -4.81 1.12 0.17
C ALA A 78 -4.02 0.04 0.91
N ALA A 79 -3.60 0.34 2.14
CA ALA A 79 -2.98 -0.64 3.03
C ALA A 79 -3.99 -1.12 4.08
N ILE A 80 -4.05 -2.43 4.28
CA ILE A 80 -4.92 -3.05 5.29
C ILE A 80 -4.06 -3.49 6.46
N ILE A 81 -4.08 -2.70 7.54
CA ILE A 81 -3.31 -2.98 8.75
C ILE A 81 -4.30 -3.12 9.91
N ALA A 82 -4.69 -4.37 10.19
CA ALA A 82 -5.65 -4.67 11.25
C ALA A 82 -5.06 -4.55 12.67
N ASN A 83 -3.73 -4.72 12.81
CA ASN A 83 -3.07 -4.64 14.10
C ASN A 83 -2.83 -3.18 14.52
N GLU A 84 -3.64 -2.69 15.45
CA GLU A 84 -3.54 -1.33 15.99
C GLU A 84 -2.21 -1.05 16.69
N GLU A 85 -1.52 -2.06 17.20
CA GLU A 85 -0.19 -1.88 17.80
C GLU A 85 0.83 -1.37 16.77
N LYS A 86 0.66 -1.72 15.49
CA LYS A 86 1.51 -1.20 14.41
C LYS A 86 1.21 0.25 14.06
N ILE A 87 0.01 0.77 14.38
CA ILE A 87 -0.43 2.14 14.06
C ILE A 87 -0.32 3.03 15.30
N LYS A 88 0.90 3.17 15.83
CA LYS A 88 1.19 4.00 17.00
C LYS A 88 2.44 4.84 16.80
N GLY A 89 2.63 5.83 17.67
CA GLY A 89 3.78 6.72 17.65
C GLY A 89 3.98 7.40 16.29
N ARG A 90 5.23 7.50 15.85
CA ARG A 90 5.58 8.19 14.59
C ARG A 90 4.95 7.56 13.35
N PHE A 91 4.80 6.24 13.31
CA PHE A 91 4.11 5.59 12.19
C PHE A 91 2.62 5.95 12.20
N GLY A 92 1.99 5.98 13.37
CA GLY A 92 0.61 6.47 13.52
C GLY A 92 0.44 7.93 13.05
N GLU A 93 1.38 8.82 13.37
CA GLU A 93 1.39 10.20 12.87
C GLU A 93 1.49 10.25 11.34
N MET A 94 2.38 9.45 10.74
CA MET A 94 2.49 9.33 9.28
C MET A 94 1.19 8.83 8.65
N VAL A 95 0.56 7.80 9.24
CA VAL A 95 -0.74 7.27 8.77
C VAL A 95 -1.83 8.34 8.87
N PHE A 96 -1.86 9.11 9.96
CA PHE A 96 -2.82 10.20 10.14
C PHE A 96 -2.69 11.28 9.04
N GLU A 97 -1.46 11.68 8.70
CA GLU A 97 -1.24 12.63 7.61
C GLU A 97 -1.53 12.02 6.23
N ALA A 98 -1.09 10.79 5.97
CA ALA A 98 -1.35 10.11 4.70
C ALA A 98 -2.87 9.95 4.45
N ASN A 99 -3.64 9.65 5.50
CA ASN A 99 -5.10 9.50 5.42
C ASN A 99 -5.85 10.79 5.03
N LYS A 100 -5.21 11.96 5.06
CA LYS A 100 -5.77 13.21 4.53
C LYS A 100 -5.57 13.36 3.03
N GLY A 101 -4.59 12.66 2.46
CA GLY A 101 -4.27 12.66 1.03
C GLY A 101 -5.17 11.73 0.21
N ASN A 102 -4.84 11.63 -1.07
CA ASN A 102 -5.55 10.79 -2.04
C ASN A 102 -4.73 9.61 -2.57
N ASP A 103 -3.41 9.58 -2.36
CA ASP A 103 -2.51 8.59 -2.97
C ASP A 103 -2.30 7.35 -2.09
N PHE A 104 -2.35 7.48 -0.77
CA PHE A 104 -2.17 6.34 0.14
C PHE A 104 -3.05 6.47 1.37
N ARG A 105 -3.76 5.41 1.73
CA ARG A 105 -4.51 5.33 2.99
C ARG A 105 -4.40 3.98 3.67
N VAL A 106 -4.49 4.00 5.00
CA VAL A 106 -4.53 2.80 5.84
C VAL A 106 -5.94 2.56 6.37
N PHE A 107 -6.37 1.31 6.27
CA PHE A 107 -7.67 0.81 6.71
C PHE A 107 -7.52 -0.42 7.60
N LYS A 108 -8.59 -0.77 8.32
CA LYS A 108 -8.63 -1.99 9.14
C LYS A 108 -9.23 -3.19 8.42
N ASN A 109 -9.93 -2.97 7.31
CA ASN A 109 -10.60 -4.03 6.55
C ASN A 109 -10.62 -3.75 5.04
N VAL A 110 -10.78 -4.82 4.27
CA VAL A 110 -10.83 -4.80 2.81
C VAL A 110 -12.00 -3.95 2.29
N THR A 111 -13.17 -4.01 2.92
CA THR A 111 -14.38 -3.36 2.42
C THR A 111 -14.24 -1.83 2.40
N GLU A 112 -13.77 -1.22 3.49
CA GLU A 112 -13.53 0.22 3.55
C GLU A 112 -12.40 0.65 2.61
N ALA A 113 -11.33 -0.15 2.55
CA ALA A 113 -10.20 0.06 1.65
C ALA A 113 -10.65 0.07 0.19
N GLU A 114 -11.43 -0.93 -0.23
CA GLU A 114 -11.94 -1.08 -1.59
C GLU A 114 -12.87 0.08 -1.96
N ASN A 115 -13.80 0.45 -1.07
CA ASN A 115 -14.74 1.55 -1.30
C ASN A 115 -14.00 2.88 -1.53
N TRP A 116 -12.97 3.17 -0.75
CA TRP A 116 -12.16 4.37 -0.95
C TRP A 116 -11.27 4.25 -2.20
N LEU A 117 -10.59 3.12 -2.39
CA LEU A 117 -9.65 2.92 -3.49
C LEU A 117 -10.35 3.12 -4.85
N LEU A 118 -11.60 2.66 -4.93
CA LEU A 118 -12.45 2.71 -6.12
C LEU A 118 -13.43 3.88 -6.12
N SER A 119 -13.34 4.84 -5.19
CA SER A 119 -14.14 6.07 -5.22
C SER A 119 -13.68 6.97 -6.37
#